data_AF-A0AAD5LU65-F1
#
_entry.id   AF-A0AAD5LU65-F1
#
_cell.length_a   1.000
_cell.length_b   1.000
_cell.length_c   1.000
_cell.angle_alpha   90.00
_cell.angle_beta   90.00
_cell.angle_gamma   90.00
#
_symmetry.space_group_name_H-M   'P 1'
#
loop_
_entity.id
_entity.type
_entity.pdbx_description
1 polymer ?
#
loop_
_entity_poly.entity_id
_entity_poly.type
_entity_poly.pdbx_seq_one_letter_code
_entity_poly.pdbx_strand_id
1 'polypeptide(L)'
;MDGVCRRDCLLSVTDARAVCIGSGRFLRAVLVPVLQRLDCHVVLLQPRGTAFADACREDSNIYSIETIQPDGQIVPEAIELRAVGSLARDDDKQAFLRLPGRLRGLRFVGLGVTDAGLQRGSASIFHLTAFLVECWHAIPDNRLSVLNTDNVPSNGDLIRSLVLQAAEQLLRGESNGLFADYLDRNVRFHNTMVDRLTSHAPGNLLTPRGEPWPSKTIVIEDCDGFLDDVDIASVASHVHVRKHRSEFERDHQLKLRLSNATSSALAYVMALARFKTNNEARNLPMVLAFRDRLVRMDLLPALVGDGIPEADVERTYAEWASRSSHPCFGLDNLWVTQDALLRFNARLFSTIASSVSRDAHHRPSIFMAFVLASICRFLTPFMPTECASADTLVGEMDHVKDAASYQGEWEYGGGLRADLCRGTYEFKDGADTRVARALGDAYAAVSADSPQDVPLRRVVAAVETALDAIGSFAAVRERWLAADAFVADVALLFQRLVAAHKRRAPMATLSVLADLVETPSG
;
A
#
# COMPACT_ATOMS: atom_id res chain seq x y z
N MET A 1 -18.43 -33.04 33.29
CA MET A 1 -17.16 -32.46 33.76
C MET A 1 -16.06 -33.42 33.38
N ASP A 2 -14.90 -32.86 33.05
CA ASP A 2 -13.65 -33.49 32.61
C ASP A 2 -13.56 -33.89 31.14
N GLY A 3 -12.77 -33.12 30.38
CA GLY A 3 -12.44 -33.47 29.00
C GLY A 3 -11.86 -32.38 28.10
N VAL A 4 -10.97 -31.52 28.61
CA VAL A 4 -10.01 -30.71 27.83
C VAL A 4 -10.61 -29.59 26.96
N CYS A 5 -10.78 -28.43 27.58
CA CYS A 5 -10.52 -27.16 26.91
C CYS A 5 -9.05 -27.19 26.45
N ARG A 6 -8.78 -27.57 25.20
CA ARG A 6 -7.45 -27.37 24.60
C ARG A 6 -7.27 -25.88 24.39
N ARG A 7 -6.92 -25.18 25.47
CA ARG A 7 -6.11 -23.97 25.38
C ARG A 7 -4.78 -24.42 24.78
N ASP A 8 -4.68 -24.41 23.46
CA ASP A 8 -3.42 -24.55 22.74
C ASP A 8 -2.53 -23.38 23.16
N CYS A 9 -1.81 -23.61 24.25
CA CYS A 9 -1.03 -22.61 24.92
C CYS A 9 0.16 -22.29 24.01
N LEU A 10 0.38 -21.02 23.68
CA LEU A 10 1.60 -20.56 22.99
C LEU A 10 2.85 -21.20 23.61
N LEU A 11 2.85 -21.43 24.92
CA LEU A 11 3.94 -22.07 25.64
C LEU A 11 4.08 -23.58 25.40
N SER A 12 3.21 -24.30 24.71
CA SER A 12 3.49 -25.71 24.37
C SER A 12 4.49 -25.84 23.22
N VAL A 13 4.67 -24.76 22.44
CA VAL A 13 5.50 -24.73 21.25
C VAL A 13 6.99 -24.73 21.60
N THR A 14 7.77 -25.57 20.92
CA THR A 14 9.23 -25.68 21.10
C THR A 14 10.01 -25.76 19.80
N ASP A 15 9.33 -26.03 18.69
CA ASP A 15 9.87 -26.31 17.36
C ASP A 15 9.62 -25.20 16.34
N ALA A 16 8.93 -24.12 16.73
CA ALA A 16 8.76 -22.95 15.87
C ALA A 16 10.08 -22.22 15.64
N ARG A 17 10.34 -21.91 14.37
CA ARG A 17 11.52 -21.13 13.92
C ARG A 17 11.16 -19.71 13.53
N ALA A 18 9.86 -19.38 13.50
CA ALA A 18 9.38 -18.04 13.20
C ALA A 18 8.28 -17.59 14.17
N VAL A 19 8.34 -16.33 14.57
CA VAL A 19 7.28 -15.65 15.34
C VAL A 19 6.85 -14.41 14.56
N CYS A 20 5.57 -14.29 14.24
CA CYS A 20 5.03 -13.19 13.46
C CYS A 20 4.11 -12.30 14.32
N ILE A 21 4.30 -10.99 14.26
CA ILE A 21 3.42 -9.98 14.87
C ILE A 21 2.65 -9.28 13.75
N GLY A 22 1.35 -9.50 13.71
CA GLY A 22 0.50 -9.06 12.62
C GLY A 22 -0.44 -10.17 12.17
N SER A 23 -1.70 -9.83 11.90
CA SER A 23 -2.69 -10.74 11.32
C SER A 23 -3.33 -10.15 10.05
N GLY A 24 -2.67 -9.16 9.46
CA GLY A 24 -3.07 -8.54 8.20
C GLY A 24 -2.98 -9.50 7.01
N ARG A 25 -3.67 -9.14 5.94
CA ARG A 25 -3.79 -9.95 4.71
C ARG A 25 -2.43 -10.25 4.08
N PHE A 26 -1.54 -9.28 3.96
CA PHE A 26 -0.22 -9.48 3.34
C PHE A 26 0.64 -10.45 4.14
N LEU A 27 0.77 -10.25 5.46
CA LEU A 27 1.53 -11.18 6.29
C LEU A 27 1.02 -12.61 6.16
N ARG A 28 -0.31 -12.80 6.16
CA ARG A 28 -0.94 -14.12 6.04
C ARG A 28 -0.91 -14.70 4.63
N ALA A 29 -1.01 -13.89 3.59
CA ALA A 29 -1.00 -14.35 2.19
C ALA A 29 0.40 -14.44 1.58
N VAL A 30 1.43 -13.89 2.23
CA VAL A 30 2.78 -13.76 1.66
C VAL A 30 3.84 -14.26 2.63
N LEU A 31 4.07 -13.57 3.75
CA LEU A 31 5.22 -13.89 4.61
C LEU A 31 5.07 -15.24 5.32
N VAL A 32 3.90 -15.55 5.88
CA VAL A 32 3.68 -16.82 6.58
C VAL A 32 3.84 -18.02 5.63
N PRO A 33 3.22 -18.04 4.43
CA PRO A 33 3.42 -19.16 3.51
C PRO A 33 4.82 -19.22 2.90
N VAL A 34 5.56 -18.11 2.81
CA VAL A 34 7.00 -18.11 2.47
C VAL A 34 7.80 -18.80 3.58
N LEU A 35 7.59 -18.42 4.85
CA LEU A 35 8.29 -19.02 5.98
C LEU A 35 8.02 -20.54 6.08
N GLN A 36 6.79 -20.98 5.85
CA GLN A 36 6.47 -22.42 5.82
C GLN A 36 7.18 -23.17 4.68
N ARG A 37 7.31 -22.56 3.49
CA ARG A 37 8.08 -23.15 2.38
C ARG A 37 9.59 -23.17 2.65
N LEU A 38 10.06 -22.36 3.58
CA LEU A 38 11.42 -22.41 4.17
C LEU A 38 11.51 -23.37 5.37
N ASP A 39 10.55 -24.29 5.51
CA ASP A 39 10.49 -25.27 6.60
C ASP A 39 10.50 -24.63 8.01
N CYS A 40 9.84 -23.46 8.13
CA CYS A 40 9.66 -22.78 9.41
C CYS A 40 8.23 -22.96 9.91
N HIS A 41 8.08 -23.65 11.03
CA HIS A 41 6.84 -23.60 11.81
C HIS A 41 6.66 -22.19 12.41
N VAL A 42 5.45 -21.64 12.27
CA VAL A 42 5.15 -20.24 12.57
C VAL A 42 4.22 -20.11 13.78
N VAL A 43 4.56 -19.24 14.72
CA VAL A 43 3.65 -18.73 15.75
C VAL A 43 3.19 -17.33 15.35
N LEU A 44 1.88 -17.06 15.33
CA LEU A 44 1.32 -15.78 14.86
C LEU A 44 0.55 -15.04 15.97
N LEU A 45 0.87 -13.76 16.15
CA LEU A 45 0.27 -12.91 17.16
C LEU A 45 -0.54 -11.78 16.50
N GLN A 46 -1.85 -11.78 16.73
CA GLN A 46 -2.75 -10.68 16.36
C GLN A 46 -2.45 -9.46 17.25
N PRO A 47 -2.07 -8.29 16.69
CA PRO A 47 -1.68 -7.14 17.51
C PRO A 47 -2.86 -6.46 18.23
N ARG A 48 -4.03 -6.43 17.59
CA ARG A 48 -5.24 -5.74 18.07
C ARG A 48 -6.48 -6.59 17.84
N GLY A 49 -7.41 -6.61 18.80
CA GLY A 49 -8.61 -7.45 18.78
C GLY A 49 -8.28 -8.95 18.86
N THR A 50 -9.30 -9.81 18.84
CA THR A 50 -9.11 -11.27 19.01
C THR A 50 -9.69 -12.12 17.87
N ALA A 51 -10.49 -11.52 16.98
CA ALA A 51 -11.31 -12.25 16.01
C ALA A 51 -10.54 -13.25 15.13
N PHE A 52 -9.35 -12.89 14.65
CA PHE A 52 -8.53 -13.81 13.84
C PHE A 52 -7.97 -14.95 14.69
N ALA A 53 -7.38 -14.62 15.85
CA ALA A 53 -6.82 -15.63 16.74
C ALA A 53 -7.89 -16.61 17.24
N ASP A 54 -9.11 -16.13 17.50
CA ASP A 54 -10.25 -16.94 17.93
C ASP A 54 -10.70 -17.91 16.83
N ALA A 55 -11.01 -17.38 15.65
CA ALA A 55 -11.43 -18.20 14.52
C ALA A 55 -10.37 -19.26 14.15
N CYS A 56 -9.09 -18.90 14.23
CA CYS A 56 -8.00 -19.80 13.92
C CYS A 56 -7.84 -20.89 14.99
N ARG A 57 -7.99 -20.58 16.29
CA ARG A 57 -7.97 -21.59 17.38
C ARG A 57 -9.16 -22.55 17.30
N GLU A 58 -10.34 -22.04 16.94
CA GLU A 58 -11.53 -22.86 16.71
C GLU A 58 -11.30 -23.88 15.58
N ASP A 59 -10.49 -23.52 14.58
CA ASP A 59 -10.08 -24.38 13.47
C ASP A 59 -8.68 -24.99 13.65
N SER A 60 -8.32 -25.39 14.88
CA SER A 60 -7.06 -26.10 15.19
C SER A 60 -5.78 -25.37 14.74
N ASN A 61 -5.75 -24.04 14.90
CA ASN A 61 -4.68 -23.15 14.47
C ASN A 61 -4.48 -23.09 12.94
N ILE A 62 -5.54 -23.35 12.15
CA ILE A 62 -5.52 -23.26 10.70
C ILE A 62 -6.23 -21.98 10.25
N TYR A 63 -5.77 -21.39 9.14
CA TYR A 63 -6.55 -20.42 8.38
C TYR A 63 -6.42 -20.71 6.89
N SER A 64 -7.39 -20.26 6.09
CA SER A 64 -7.37 -20.45 4.65
C SER A 64 -6.93 -19.20 3.90
N ILE A 65 -6.30 -19.40 2.74
CA ILE A 65 -6.05 -18.39 1.71
C ILE A 65 -6.71 -18.87 0.42
N GLU A 66 -7.31 -17.95 -0.35
CA GLU A 66 -7.85 -18.26 -1.67
C GLU A 66 -7.01 -17.59 -2.77
N THR A 67 -6.48 -18.40 -3.69
CA THR A 67 -5.81 -17.88 -4.89
C THR A 67 -6.76 -17.97 -6.08
N ILE A 68 -7.07 -16.83 -6.72
CA ILE A 68 -7.88 -16.80 -7.93
C ILE A 68 -6.95 -16.92 -9.13
N GLN A 69 -7.14 -17.97 -9.92
CA GLN A 69 -6.41 -18.20 -11.17
C GLN A 69 -6.96 -17.35 -12.32
N PRO A 70 -6.19 -17.14 -13.40
CA PRO A 70 -6.64 -16.39 -14.58
C PRO A 70 -7.88 -16.97 -15.28
N ASP A 71 -8.19 -18.25 -15.11
CA ASP A 71 -9.43 -18.85 -15.62
C ASP A 71 -10.64 -18.69 -14.68
N GLY A 72 -10.43 -18.06 -13.51
CA GLY A 72 -11.43 -17.86 -12.47
C GLY A 72 -11.50 -18.99 -11.45
N GLN A 73 -10.72 -20.06 -11.60
CA GLN A 73 -10.64 -21.12 -10.60
C GLN A 73 -10.13 -20.55 -9.27
N ILE A 74 -10.85 -20.85 -8.19
CA ILE A 74 -10.41 -20.51 -6.83
C ILE A 74 -9.68 -21.73 -6.26
N VAL A 75 -8.41 -21.56 -5.93
CA VAL A 75 -7.56 -22.56 -5.29
C VAL A 75 -7.40 -22.20 -3.81
N PRO A 76 -8.11 -22.87 -2.90
CA PRO A 76 -7.91 -22.69 -1.47
C PRO A 76 -6.61 -23.37 -1.02
N GLU A 77 -5.87 -22.72 -0.13
CA GLU A 77 -4.69 -23.24 0.55
C GLU A 77 -4.92 -23.12 2.07
N ALA A 78 -4.88 -24.25 2.77
CA ALA A 78 -4.94 -24.27 4.23
C ALA A 78 -3.55 -24.05 4.81
N ILE A 79 -3.44 -23.12 5.75
CA ILE A 79 -2.19 -22.71 6.38
C ILE A 79 -2.25 -23.09 7.86
N GLU A 80 -1.41 -24.06 8.24
CA GLU A 80 -1.31 -24.53 9.62
C GLU A 80 -0.28 -23.70 10.42
N LEU A 81 -0.76 -23.00 11.44
CA LEU A 81 0.09 -22.32 12.41
C LEU A 81 0.44 -23.25 13.54
N ARG A 82 1.67 -23.13 14.05
CA ARG A 82 2.09 -23.90 15.22
C ARG A 82 1.36 -23.46 16.48
N ALA A 83 1.11 -22.17 16.59
CA ALA A 83 0.18 -21.58 17.54
C ALA A 83 -0.24 -20.19 17.07
N VAL A 84 -1.39 -19.73 17.55
CA VAL A 84 -1.88 -18.37 17.34
C VAL A 84 -2.26 -17.73 18.66
N GLY A 85 -2.11 -16.41 18.77
CA GLY A 85 -2.56 -15.65 19.94
C GLY A 85 -2.93 -14.22 19.63
N SER A 86 -3.48 -13.52 20.62
CA SER A 86 -3.80 -12.10 20.51
C SER A 86 -3.11 -11.29 21.60
N LEU A 87 -2.36 -10.27 21.20
CA LEU A 87 -1.73 -9.31 22.13
C LEU A 87 -2.74 -8.38 22.80
N ALA A 88 -4.03 -8.46 22.44
CA ALA A 88 -5.12 -7.83 23.17
C ALA A 88 -5.54 -8.63 24.42
N ARG A 89 -5.02 -9.85 24.61
CA ARG A 89 -5.22 -10.67 25.81
C ARG A 89 -3.95 -10.72 26.64
N ASP A 90 -4.07 -10.45 27.93
CA ASP A 90 -2.92 -10.44 28.83
C ASP A 90 -2.24 -11.82 28.92
N ASP A 91 -3.01 -12.91 29.01
CA ASP A 91 -2.46 -14.28 29.06
C ASP A 91 -1.62 -14.61 27.82
N ASP A 92 -2.12 -14.29 26.63
CA ASP A 92 -1.41 -14.51 25.37
C ASP A 92 -0.17 -13.62 25.27
N LYS A 93 -0.25 -12.37 25.74
CA LYS A 93 0.89 -11.45 25.80
C LYS A 93 1.98 -11.94 26.75
N GLN A 94 1.62 -12.42 27.94
CA GLN A 94 2.57 -13.00 28.89
C GLN A 94 3.21 -14.28 28.33
N ALA A 95 2.41 -15.12 27.66
CA ALA A 95 2.92 -16.32 27.01
C ALA A 95 3.88 -15.99 25.86
N PHE A 96 3.53 -15.00 25.03
CA PHE A 96 4.36 -14.49 23.94
C PHE A 96 5.75 -14.04 24.42
N LEU A 97 5.82 -13.27 25.50
CA LEU A 97 7.09 -12.81 26.05
C LEU A 97 7.96 -13.94 26.62
N ARG A 98 7.37 -15.08 27.01
CA ARG A 98 8.11 -16.26 27.50
C ARG A 98 8.51 -17.24 26.38
N LEU A 99 8.04 -17.04 25.15
CA LEU A 99 8.37 -17.91 24.01
C LEU A 99 9.87 -18.04 23.73
N PRO A 100 10.70 -16.97 23.79
CA PRO A 100 12.11 -17.09 23.43
C PRO A 100 12.88 -18.17 24.22
N GLY A 101 12.54 -18.36 25.51
CA GLY A 101 13.12 -19.44 26.33
C GLY A 101 12.77 -20.86 25.89
N ARG A 102 11.76 -21.02 25.03
CA ARG A 102 11.30 -22.30 24.48
C ARG A 102 11.72 -22.52 23.04
N LEU A 103 11.86 -21.45 22.26
CA LEU A 103 12.15 -21.50 20.83
C LEU A 103 13.66 -21.42 20.57
N ARG A 104 14.39 -22.47 20.93
CA ARG A 104 15.86 -22.51 20.76
C ARG A 104 16.30 -22.35 19.30
N GLY A 105 15.47 -22.76 18.34
CA GLY A 105 15.71 -22.63 16.91
C GLY A 105 15.13 -21.36 16.27
N LEU A 106 14.67 -20.37 17.05
CA LEU A 106 14.08 -19.14 16.51
C LEU A 106 15.06 -18.43 15.58
N ARG A 107 14.62 -18.18 14.34
CA ARG A 107 15.43 -17.59 13.27
C ARG A 107 14.78 -16.34 12.67
N PHE A 108 13.45 -16.32 12.59
CA PHE A 108 12.70 -15.25 11.93
C PHE A 108 11.71 -14.55 12.87
N VAL A 109 11.65 -13.23 12.77
CA VAL A 109 10.59 -12.42 13.36
C VAL A 109 9.86 -11.70 12.23
N GLY A 110 8.60 -12.05 11.99
CA GLY A 110 7.79 -11.42 10.95
C GLY A 110 6.98 -10.24 11.48
N LEU A 111 6.84 -9.18 10.70
CA LEU A 111 6.05 -8.00 11.05
C LEU A 111 5.08 -7.61 9.92
N GLY A 112 3.86 -7.26 10.29
CA GLY A 112 2.83 -6.76 9.37
C GLY A 112 1.73 -6.06 10.14
N VAL A 113 1.95 -4.78 10.44
CA VAL A 113 1.18 -4.00 11.43
C VAL A 113 0.62 -2.69 10.88
N THR A 114 0.76 -2.44 9.58
CA THR A 114 0.41 -1.22 8.83
C THR A 114 1.25 0.00 9.24
N ASP A 115 1.20 1.05 8.44
CA ASP A 115 1.88 2.33 8.71
C ASP A 115 1.52 2.89 10.10
N ALA A 116 0.28 2.69 10.57
CA ALA A 116 -0.16 3.09 11.91
C ALA A 116 0.51 2.27 13.04
N GLY A 117 0.92 1.04 12.75
CA GLY A 117 1.67 0.19 13.67
C GLY A 117 3.18 0.42 13.64
N LEU A 118 3.70 1.10 12.62
CA LEU A 118 5.12 1.45 12.46
C LEU A 118 5.39 2.90 12.85
N GLN A 119 4.96 3.28 14.04
CA GLN A 119 5.13 4.63 14.58
C GLN A 119 5.74 4.61 15.97
N ARG A 120 6.36 5.74 16.36
CA ARG A 120 6.92 5.95 17.69
C ARG A 120 5.82 5.79 18.74
N GLY A 121 6.11 5.00 19.78
CA GLY A 121 5.17 4.76 20.89
C GLY A 121 4.00 3.84 20.56
N SER A 122 3.95 3.25 19.37
CA SER A 122 2.91 2.27 19.02
C SER A 122 3.07 0.99 19.85
N ALA A 123 1.93 0.37 20.20
CA ALA A 123 1.92 -0.87 20.96
C ALA A 123 2.64 -2.03 20.24
N SER A 124 2.56 -2.08 18.91
CA SER A 124 3.20 -3.11 18.09
C SER A 124 4.72 -3.06 18.20
N ILE A 125 5.31 -1.86 18.08
CA ILE A 125 6.75 -1.66 18.28
C ILE A 125 7.14 -2.01 19.72
N PHE A 126 6.36 -1.57 20.71
CA PHE A 126 6.63 -1.89 22.11
C PHE A 126 6.66 -3.42 22.35
N HIS A 127 5.69 -4.16 21.80
CA HIS A 127 5.65 -5.62 21.91
C HIS A 127 6.83 -6.29 21.18
N LEU A 128 7.21 -5.80 20.00
CA LEU A 128 8.39 -6.28 19.29
C LEU A 128 9.67 -6.05 20.12
N THR A 129 9.86 -4.84 20.66
CA THR A 129 11.03 -4.52 21.49
C THR A 129 11.08 -5.41 22.72
N ALA A 130 9.97 -5.54 23.45
CA ALA A 130 9.91 -6.41 24.63
C ALA A 130 10.25 -7.87 24.27
N PHE A 131 9.76 -8.37 23.14
CA PHE A 131 10.09 -9.71 22.67
C PHE A 131 11.57 -9.88 22.30
N LEU A 132 12.19 -8.88 21.66
CA LEU A 132 13.61 -8.90 21.34
C LEU A 132 14.49 -8.81 22.59
N VAL A 133 14.06 -8.10 23.63
CA VAL A 133 14.72 -8.10 24.96
C VAL A 133 14.67 -9.51 25.57
N GLU A 134 13.53 -10.19 25.50
CA GLU A 134 13.42 -11.57 25.97
C GLU A 134 14.26 -12.55 25.13
N CYS A 135 14.39 -12.31 23.81
CA CYS A 135 15.32 -13.05 22.97
C CYS A 135 16.77 -12.85 23.39
N TRP A 136 17.17 -11.60 23.66
CA TRP A 136 18.50 -11.28 24.15
C TRP A 136 18.82 -12.03 25.45
N HIS A 137 17.87 -12.14 26.37
CA HIS A 137 18.08 -12.87 27.62
C HIS A 137 18.07 -14.40 27.46
N ALA A 138 17.18 -14.94 26.63
CA ALA A 138 16.93 -16.37 26.58
C ALA A 138 17.73 -17.13 25.51
N ILE A 139 18.03 -16.46 24.40
CA ILE A 139 18.70 -16.99 23.19
C ILE A 139 19.67 -15.94 22.59
N PRO A 140 20.61 -15.39 23.39
CA PRO A 140 21.50 -14.30 22.97
C PRO A 140 22.35 -14.62 21.74
N ASP A 141 22.64 -15.91 21.49
CA ASP A 141 23.50 -16.34 20.40
C ASP A 141 22.74 -16.60 19.09
N ASN A 142 21.40 -16.59 19.12
CA ASN A 142 20.61 -16.80 17.91
C ASN A 142 20.80 -15.62 16.95
N ARG A 143 20.92 -15.95 15.66
CA ARG A 143 20.89 -14.98 14.57
C ARG A 143 19.44 -14.74 14.16
N LEU A 144 18.87 -13.57 14.45
CA LEU A 144 17.46 -13.27 14.18
C LEU A 144 17.31 -12.35 12.96
N SER A 145 16.45 -12.76 12.03
CA SER A 145 16.09 -11.95 10.85
C SER A 145 14.70 -11.38 11.03
N VAL A 146 14.59 -10.06 11.14
CA VAL A 146 13.33 -9.33 11.20
C VAL A 146 12.90 -8.98 9.78
N LEU A 147 11.77 -9.52 9.35
CA LEU A 147 11.19 -9.33 8.01
C LEU A 147 9.85 -8.61 8.12
N ASN A 148 9.62 -7.60 7.28
CA ASN A 148 8.42 -6.79 7.29
C ASN A 148 7.58 -6.98 6.02
N THR A 149 6.28 -6.74 6.12
CA THR A 149 5.34 -6.76 4.98
C THR A 149 4.59 -5.46 4.77
N ASP A 150 4.87 -4.43 5.59
CA ASP A 150 4.30 -3.11 5.40
C ASP A 150 5.05 -2.33 4.31
N ASN A 151 4.29 -1.66 3.44
CA ASN A 151 4.79 -0.94 2.28
C ASN A 151 5.29 0.47 2.65
N VAL A 152 6.24 0.52 3.58
CA VAL A 152 6.92 1.73 4.05
C VAL A 152 8.36 1.74 3.51
N PRO A 153 8.88 2.86 2.99
CA PRO A 153 10.27 2.97 2.57
C PRO A 153 11.25 2.67 3.72
N SER A 154 12.37 2.01 3.41
CA SER A 154 13.41 1.65 4.39
C SER A 154 12.84 1.03 5.68
N ASN A 155 11.88 0.12 5.53
CA ASN A 155 11.11 -0.41 6.66
C ASN A 155 11.97 -1.12 7.72
N GLY A 156 13.04 -1.81 7.34
CA GLY A 156 13.98 -2.43 8.27
C GLY A 156 14.73 -1.38 9.10
N ASP A 157 15.28 -0.37 8.43
CA ASP A 157 15.97 0.76 9.08
C ASP A 157 15.04 1.49 10.07
N LEU A 158 13.79 1.74 9.63
CA LEU A 158 12.75 2.37 10.46
C LEU A 158 12.43 1.52 11.69
N ILE A 159 12.19 0.21 11.53
CA ILE A 159 11.87 -0.69 12.64
C ILE A 159 13.02 -0.71 13.64
N ARG A 160 14.28 -0.81 13.19
CA ARG A 160 15.45 -0.77 14.08
C ARG A 160 15.47 0.52 14.91
N SER A 161 15.26 1.67 14.26
CA SER A 161 15.20 2.96 14.94
C SER A 161 14.09 3.01 15.99
N LEU A 162 12.89 2.54 15.66
CA LEU A 162 11.75 2.51 16.56
C LEU A 162 11.97 1.55 17.74
N VAL A 163 12.60 0.40 17.50
CA VAL A 163 12.94 -0.58 18.54
C VAL A 163 13.93 0.01 19.55
N LEU A 164 14.99 0.68 19.08
CA LEU A 164 15.96 1.35 19.95
C LEU A 164 15.30 2.45 20.80
N GLN A 165 14.45 3.28 20.20
CA GLN A 165 13.71 4.31 20.93
C GLN A 165 12.75 3.72 21.98
N ALA A 166 12.11 2.59 21.68
CA ALA A 166 11.26 1.91 22.65
C ALA A 166 12.08 1.22 23.76
N ALA A 167 13.29 0.76 23.45
CA ALA A 167 14.18 0.10 24.43
C ALA A 167 14.63 1.06 25.53
N GLU A 168 14.78 2.36 25.23
CA GLU A 168 15.05 3.41 26.23
C GLU A 168 14.00 3.48 27.36
N GLN A 169 12.77 3.03 27.10
CA GLN A 169 11.68 3.00 28.08
C GLN A 169 11.66 1.70 28.89
N LEU A 170 12.17 0.61 28.31
CA LEU A 170 12.16 -0.73 28.90
C LEU A 170 13.42 -1.02 29.72
N LEU A 171 14.57 -0.53 29.26
CA LEU A 171 15.89 -0.79 29.81
C LEU A 171 16.48 0.49 30.39
N ARG A 172 17.30 0.36 31.44
CA ARG A 172 17.95 1.50 32.11
C ARG A 172 19.47 1.37 32.07
N GLY A 173 20.15 2.51 31.95
CA GLY A 173 21.61 2.58 32.06
C GLY A 173 22.35 1.67 31.07
N GLU A 174 23.35 0.95 31.56
CA GLU A 174 24.24 0.09 30.75
C GLU A 174 23.49 -1.00 29.98
N SER A 175 22.37 -1.52 30.51
CA SER A 175 21.57 -2.55 29.83
C SER A 175 21.04 -2.09 28.47
N ASN A 176 20.76 -0.79 28.30
CA ASN A 176 20.32 -0.25 27.01
C ASN A 176 21.45 -0.31 25.96
N GLY A 177 22.68 0.02 26.37
CA GLY A 177 23.86 -0.07 25.50
C GLY A 177 24.17 -1.52 25.11
N LEU A 178 24.13 -2.44 26.07
CA LEU A 178 24.36 -3.87 25.79
C LEU A 178 23.29 -4.49 24.88
N PHE A 179 22.03 -4.03 24.99
CA PHE A 179 20.98 -4.45 24.08
C PHE A 179 21.20 -3.93 22.66
N ALA A 180 21.65 -2.68 22.50
CA ALA A 180 22.01 -2.14 21.19
C ALA A 180 23.16 -2.95 20.54
N ASP A 181 24.19 -3.31 21.32
CA ASP A 181 25.28 -4.18 20.85
C ASP A 181 24.78 -5.57 20.42
N TYR A 182 23.83 -6.14 21.16
CA TYR A 182 23.17 -7.39 20.78
C TYR A 182 22.42 -7.25 19.45
N LEU A 183 21.62 -6.19 19.28
CA LEU A 183 20.92 -5.95 18.03
C LEU A 183 21.90 -5.85 16.86
N ASP A 184 23.04 -5.18 17.02
CA ASP A 184 24.03 -5.00 15.95
C ASP A 184 24.73 -6.28 15.53
N ARG A 185 24.92 -7.23 16.46
CA ARG A 185 25.63 -8.49 16.21
C ARG A 185 24.70 -9.62 15.77
N ASN A 186 23.53 -9.71 16.39
CA ASN A 186 22.69 -10.91 16.35
C ASN A 186 21.35 -10.67 15.66
N VAL A 187 20.95 -9.43 15.38
CA VAL A 187 19.65 -9.14 14.77
C VAL A 187 19.81 -8.34 13.47
N ARG A 188 19.19 -8.80 12.40
CA ARG A 188 19.09 -8.05 11.14
C ARG A 188 17.68 -7.61 10.87
N PHE A 189 17.50 -6.30 10.76
CA PHE A 189 16.27 -5.67 10.33
C PHE A 189 16.35 -5.45 8.83
N HIS A 190 15.90 -6.44 8.07
CA HIS A 190 16.01 -6.38 6.62
C HIS A 190 15.01 -5.38 6.05
N ASN A 191 15.49 -4.52 5.15
CA ASN A 191 14.57 -3.80 4.28
C ASN A 191 13.93 -4.79 3.30
N THR A 192 12.63 -4.64 3.11
CA THR A 192 11.83 -5.56 2.31
C THR A 192 10.93 -4.81 1.35
N MET A 193 10.83 -5.31 0.12
CA MET A 193 9.80 -4.92 -0.85
C MET A 193 8.85 -6.11 -1.00
N VAL A 194 7.55 -5.86 -0.92
CA VAL A 194 6.53 -6.89 -1.08
C VAL A 194 5.52 -6.53 -2.17
N ASP A 195 5.08 -7.55 -2.91
CA ASP A 195 4.11 -7.40 -3.97
C ASP A 195 3.23 -8.64 -4.10
N ARG A 196 1.91 -8.43 -4.07
CA ARG A 196 0.85 -9.39 -4.42
C ARG A 196 -0.46 -8.62 -4.39
N LEU A 197 -1.28 -8.71 -5.42
CA LEU A 197 -2.64 -8.18 -5.32
C LEU A 197 -3.43 -9.03 -4.31
N THR A 198 -3.89 -8.41 -3.22
CA THR A 198 -4.65 -9.10 -2.16
C THR A 198 -5.94 -8.37 -1.79
N SER A 199 -7.02 -9.13 -1.69
CA SER A 199 -8.32 -8.78 -1.11
C SER A 199 -8.71 -9.79 -0.02
N HIS A 200 -10.00 -9.94 0.26
CA HIS A 200 -10.58 -10.94 1.15
C HIS A 200 -11.70 -11.70 0.46
N ALA A 201 -12.04 -12.88 0.98
CA ALA A 201 -13.16 -13.68 0.49
C ALA A 201 -14.49 -12.92 0.70
N PRO A 202 -15.44 -12.95 -0.25
CA PRO A 202 -16.76 -12.35 -0.08
C PRO A 202 -17.42 -12.85 1.21
N GLY A 203 -17.86 -11.91 2.05
CA GLY A 203 -18.50 -12.22 3.34
C GLY A 203 -17.56 -12.73 4.43
N ASN A 204 -16.25 -12.88 4.17
CA ASN A 204 -15.28 -13.34 5.17
C ASN A 204 -13.96 -12.55 5.10
N LEU A 205 -13.85 -11.52 5.95
CA LEU A 205 -12.66 -10.68 6.10
C LEU A 205 -11.43 -11.45 6.61
N LEU A 206 -11.63 -12.60 7.25
CA LEU A 206 -10.55 -13.40 7.82
C LEU A 206 -9.86 -14.26 6.77
N THR A 207 -10.48 -14.57 5.63
CA THR A 207 -9.85 -15.37 4.56
C THR A 207 -9.23 -14.42 3.54
N PRO A 208 -7.88 -14.29 3.48
CA PRO A 208 -7.24 -13.50 2.44
C PRO A 208 -7.50 -14.14 1.08
N ARG A 209 -7.67 -13.30 0.08
CA ARG A 209 -7.85 -13.71 -1.30
C ARG A 209 -6.85 -12.97 -2.17
N GLY A 210 -6.24 -13.61 -3.16
CA GLY A 210 -5.23 -12.94 -3.99
C GLY A 210 -5.04 -13.58 -5.35
N GLU A 211 -4.28 -12.90 -6.19
CA GLU A 211 -3.73 -13.48 -7.42
C GLU A 211 -2.63 -14.51 -7.11
N PRO A 212 -2.17 -15.32 -8.08
CA PRO A 212 -0.96 -16.13 -7.92
C PRO A 212 0.26 -15.28 -7.55
N TRP A 213 1.28 -15.89 -6.95
CA TRP A 213 2.49 -15.16 -6.58
C TRP A 213 3.18 -14.54 -7.80
N PRO A 214 3.45 -13.22 -7.80
CA PRO A 214 4.24 -12.60 -8.86
C PRO A 214 5.71 -13.03 -8.79
N SER A 215 6.51 -12.71 -9.80
CA SER A 215 7.91 -13.14 -9.83
C SER A 215 8.73 -12.55 -8.69
N LYS A 216 8.31 -11.41 -8.12
CA LYS A 216 8.93 -10.72 -6.99
C LYS A 216 7.91 -10.48 -5.88
N THR A 217 7.45 -11.56 -5.27
CA THR A 217 6.54 -11.51 -4.13
C THR A 217 7.20 -10.86 -2.91
N ILE A 218 8.45 -11.22 -2.61
CA ILE A 218 9.28 -10.60 -1.58
C ILE A 218 10.68 -10.36 -2.15
N VAL A 219 11.22 -9.17 -1.93
CA VAL A 219 12.65 -8.88 -2.12
C VAL A 219 13.22 -8.46 -0.77
N ILE A 220 14.34 -9.05 -0.38
CA ILE A 220 14.99 -8.86 0.92
C ILE A 220 16.39 -8.26 0.69
N GLU A 221 16.69 -7.12 1.33
CA GLU A 221 18.05 -6.58 1.38
C GLU A 221 18.88 -7.34 2.42
N ASP A 222 19.99 -7.97 1.99
CA ASP A 222 20.89 -8.76 2.83
C ASP A 222 22.35 -8.54 2.42
N CYS A 223 22.86 -7.32 2.68
CA CYS A 223 24.18 -6.90 2.21
C CYS A 223 25.36 -7.60 2.92
N ASP A 224 25.14 -8.21 4.08
CA ASP A 224 26.19 -8.83 4.90
C ASP A 224 26.12 -10.37 4.95
N GLY A 225 25.30 -10.97 4.08
CA GLY A 225 25.17 -12.43 3.99
C GLY A 225 24.47 -13.06 5.20
N PHE A 226 23.61 -12.31 5.89
CA PHE A 226 22.96 -12.81 7.09
C PHE A 226 22.02 -13.98 6.82
N LEU A 227 21.58 -14.16 5.58
CA LEU A 227 20.71 -15.25 5.12
C LEU A 227 21.44 -16.31 4.28
N ASP A 228 22.78 -16.32 4.19
CA ASP A 228 23.54 -17.27 3.35
C ASP A 228 23.36 -18.75 3.76
N ASP A 229 23.04 -18.99 5.03
CA ASP A 229 22.76 -20.31 5.60
C ASP A 229 21.28 -20.74 5.45
N VAL A 230 20.44 -19.91 4.83
CA VAL A 230 19.02 -20.20 4.61
C VAL A 230 18.81 -20.74 3.20
N ASP A 231 18.34 -21.98 3.08
CA ASP A 231 17.95 -22.54 1.79
C ASP A 231 16.64 -21.92 1.29
N ILE A 232 16.74 -21.04 0.29
CA ILE A 232 15.61 -20.37 -0.35
C ILE A 232 15.18 -21.04 -1.65
N ALA A 233 15.72 -22.20 -2.02
CA ALA A 233 15.48 -22.84 -3.32
C ALA A 233 13.98 -23.11 -3.56
N SER A 234 13.23 -23.48 -2.53
CA SER A 234 11.79 -23.73 -2.58
C SER A 234 10.94 -22.49 -2.92
N VAL A 235 11.49 -21.29 -2.76
CA VAL A 235 10.80 -20.01 -2.98
C VAL A 235 11.52 -19.08 -3.96
N ALA A 236 12.63 -19.52 -4.56
CA ALA A 236 13.52 -18.68 -5.37
C ALA A 236 12.87 -18.08 -6.63
N SER A 237 11.74 -18.62 -7.10
CA SER A 237 10.96 -18.04 -8.20
C SER A 237 10.18 -16.78 -7.80
N HIS A 238 10.02 -16.52 -6.51
CA HIS A 238 9.16 -15.46 -5.96
C HIS A 238 9.86 -14.60 -4.89
N VAL A 239 10.86 -15.16 -4.21
CA VAL A 239 11.60 -14.50 -3.13
C VAL A 239 13.04 -14.27 -3.57
N HIS A 240 13.47 -13.01 -3.52
CA HIS A 240 14.79 -12.60 -4.00
C HIS A 240 15.59 -11.96 -2.86
N VAL A 241 16.79 -12.46 -2.61
CA VAL A 241 17.74 -11.85 -1.66
C VAL A 241 18.74 -11.02 -2.45
N ARG A 242 18.85 -9.72 -2.14
CA ARG A 242 19.79 -8.79 -2.78
C ARG A 242 20.99 -8.57 -1.88
N LYS A 243 22.18 -8.81 -2.43
CA LYS A 243 23.46 -8.65 -1.73
C LYS A 243 24.01 -7.24 -1.84
N HIS A 244 23.42 -6.42 -2.71
CA HIS A 244 23.74 -5.00 -2.81
C HIS A 244 22.51 -4.13 -2.63
N ARG A 245 22.64 -3.07 -1.83
CA ARG A 245 21.59 -2.06 -1.60
C ARG A 245 21.06 -1.44 -2.89
N SER A 246 21.92 -1.25 -3.88
CA SER A 246 21.53 -0.71 -5.20
C SER A 246 20.57 -1.63 -5.98
N GLU A 247 20.69 -2.94 -5.82
CA GLU A 247 19.77 -3.90 -6.45
C GLU A 247 18.41 -3.88 -5.75
N PHE A 248 18.41 -3.81 -4.41
CA PHE A 248 17.19 -3.67 -3.62
C PHE A 248 16.46 -2.36 -3.97
N GLU A 249 17.19 -1.25 -4.02
CA GLU A 249 16.63 0.06 -4.35
C GLU A 249 16.03 0.06 -5.77
N ARG A 250 16.67 -0.62 -6.73
CA ARG A 250 16.10 -0.82 -8.08
C ARG A 250 14.75 -1.53 -8.01
N ASP A 251 14.68 -2.65 -7.30
CA ASP A 251 13.43 -3.42 -7.13
C ASP A 251 12.33 -2.60 -6.45
N HIS A 252 12.70 -1.84 -5.42
CA HIS A 252 11.78 -0.96 -4.69
C HIS A 252 11.26 0.19 -5.56
N GLN A 253 12.12 0.85 -6.34
CA GLN A 253 11.74 1.91 -7.26
C GLN A 253 10.82 1.40 -8.38
N LEU A 254 11.15 0.27 -8.99
CA LEU A 254 10.28 -0.38 -9.97
C LEU A 254 8.90 -0.66 -9.38
N LYS A 255 8.82 -1.25 -8.19
CA LYS A 255 7.52 -1.52 -7.56
C LYS A 255 6.75 -0.24 -7.24
N LEU A 256 7.40 0.76 -6.63
CA LEU A 256 6.73 1.94 -6.11
C LEU A 256 6.34 2.95 -7.21
N ARG A 257 7.25 3.21 -8.15
CA ARG A 257 7.13 4.27 -9.18
C ARG A 257 6.63 3.76 -10.53
N LEU A 258 6.47 2.43 -10.71
CA LEU A 258 5.85 1.85 -11.90
C LEU A 258 4.54 1.13 -11.55
N SER A 259 4.60 0.04 -10.78
CA SER A 259 3.42 -0.80 -10.48
C SER A 259 2.39 -0.08 -9.60
N ASN A 260 2.84 0.41 -8.44
CA ASN A 260 1.98 1.17 -7.53
C ASN A 260 1.54 2.51 -8.13
N ALA A 261 2.40 3.18 -8.93
CA ALA A 261 2.09 4.45 -9.58
C ALA A 261 0.97 4.32 -10.61
N THR A 262 1.06 3.33 -11.49
CA THR A 262 0.00 3.05 -12.48
C THR A 262 -1.29 2.59 -11.79
N SER A 263 -1.22 1.78 -10.72
CA SER A 263 -2.39 1.44 -9.90
C SER A 263 -3.10 2.68 -9.37
N SER A 264 -2.35 3.60 -8.76
CA SER A 264 -2.89 4.84 -8.20
C SER A 264 -3.48 5.72 -9.28
N ALA A 265 -2.79 5.91 -10.41
CA ALA A 265 -3.27 6.70 -11.53
C ALA A 265 -4.63 6.21 -12.05
N LEU A 266 -4.78 4.89 -12.23
CA LEU A 266 -6.02 4.30 -12.72
C LEU A 266 -7.15 4.31 -11.69
N ALA A 267 -6.85 4.09 -10.41
CA ALA A 267 -7.88 3.94 -9.38
C ALA A 267 -8.80 5.18 -9.26
N TYR A 268 -8.26 6.41 -9.35
CA TYR A 268 -9.10 7.61 -9.30
C TYR A 268 -10.03 7.73 -10.52
N VAL A 269 -9.49 7.48 -11.72
CA VAL A 269 -10.26 7.52 -12.96
C VAL A 269 -11.39 6.50 -12.91
N MET A 270 -11.08 5.27 -12.50
CA MET A 270 -12.03 4.17 -12.42
C MET A 270 -13.07 4.38 -11.31
N ALA A 271 -12.67 4.90 -10.15
CA ALA A 271 -13.58 5.21 -9.04
C ALA A 271 -14.58 6.32 -9.40
N LEU A 272 -14.11 7.42 -9.99
CA LEU A 272 -15.00 8.50 -10.47
C LEU A 272 -15.97 7.99 -11.54
N ALA A 273 -15.51 7.07 -12.39
CA ALA A 273 -16.30 6.40 -13.40
C ALA A 273 -17.20 5.26 -12.85
N ARG A 274 -17.39 5.11 -11.54
CA ARG A 274 -18.24 4.08 -10.92
C ARG A 274 -17.81 2.62 -11.17
N PHE A 275 -16.55 2.37 -11.51
CA PHE A 275 -16.01 1.00 -11.56
C PHE A 275 -15.51 0.60 -10.19
N LYS A 276 -16.05 -0.51 -9.66
CA LYS A 276 -15.67 -0.99 -8.33
C LYS A 276 -14.26 -1.53 -8.32
N THR A 277 -13.88 -2.31 -9.33
CA THR A 277 -12.61 -3.04 -9.34
C THR A 277 -11.67 -2.59 -10.44
N ASN A 278 -10.37 -2.58 -10.16
CA ASN A 278 -9.35 -2.06 -11.07
C ASN A 278 -9.18 -2.90 -12.34
N ASN A 279 -9.43 -4.21 -12.26
CA ASN A 279 -9.27 -5.11 -13.39
C ASN A 279 -10.33 -4.91 -14.49
N GLU A 280 -11.44 -4.22 -14.19
CA GLU A 280 -12.43 -3.81 -15.18
C GLU A 280 -11.84 -2.86 -16.25
N ALA A 281 -10.71 -2.20 -15.95
CA ALA A 281 -9.96 -1.37 -16.90
C ALA A 281 -9.57 -2.13 -18.18
N ARG A 282 -9.43 -3.47 -18.12
CA ARG A 282 -9.15 -4.32 -19.28
C ARG A 282 -10.22 -4.22 -20.38
N ASN A 283 -11.43 -3.81 -20.02
CA ASN A 283 -12.55 -3.64 -20.95
C ASN A 283 -12.66 -2.20 -21.48
N LEU A 284 -11.72 -1.31 -21.12
CA LEU A 284 -11.74 0.11 -21.45
C LEU A 284 -10.46 0.48 -22.21
N PRO A 285 -10.44 0.41 -23.55
CA PRO A 285 -9.24 0.67 -24.34
C PRO A 285 -8.60 2.03 -24.06
N MET A 286 -9.39 3.10 -23.82
CA MET A 286 -8.83 4.42 -23.48
C MET A 286 -8.09 4.44 -22.14
N VAL A 287 -8.53 3.64 -21.17
CA VAL A 287 -7.88 3.55 -19.85
C VAL A 287 -6.55 2.79 -19.94
N LEU A 288 -6.51 1.72 -20.75
CA LEU A 288 -5.25 1.02 -21.04
C LEU A 288 -4.27 1.92 -21.82
N ALA A 289 -4.76 2.63 -22.83
CA ALA A 289 -3.95 3.58 -23.58
C ALA A 289 -3.40 4.72 -22.69
N PHE A 290 -4.21 5.23 -21.77
CA PHE A 290 -3.78 6.20 -20.75
C PHE A 290 -2.64 5.64 -19.87
N ARG A 291 -2.80 4.43 -19.33
CA ARG A 291 -1.76 3.75 -18.54
C ARG A 291 -0.46 3.62 -19.32
N ASP A 292 -0.55 3.13 -20.57
CA ASP A 292 0.62 2.90 -21.43
C ASP A 292 1.31 4.22 -21.81
N ARG A 293 0.54 5.29 -22.06
CA ARG A 293 1.06 6.64 -22.34
C ARG A 293 1.76 7.25 -21.12
N LEU A 294 1.16 7.14 -19.93
CA LEU A 294 1.77 7.62 -18.68
C LEU A 294 3.12 6.93 -18.43
N VAL A 295 3.19 5.60 -18.64
CA VAL A 295 4.44 4.86 -18.50
C VAL A 295 5.48 5.32 -19.51
N ARG A 296 5.12 5.36 -20.79
CA ARG A 296 6.04 5.72 -21.86
C ARG A 296 6.55 7.17 -21.76
N MET A 297 5.70 8.10 -21.33
CA MET A 297 6.02 9.53 -21.37
C MET A 297 6.62 10.06 -20.07
N ASP A 298 6.27 9.48 -18.92
CA ASP A 298 6.72 10.00 -17.62
C ASP A 298 7.53 8.97 -16.82
N LEU A 299 6.99 7.76 -16.61
CA LEU A 299 7.57 6.82 -15.65
C LEU A 299 8.84 6.16 -16.18
N LEU A 300 8.82 5.64 -17.41
CA LEU A 300 9.96 4.96 -18.02
C LEU A 300 11.16 5.91 -18.20
N PRO A 301 11.03 7.10 -18.81
CA PRO A 301 12.17 8.02 -18.97
C PRO A 301 12.77 8.45 -17.64
N ALA A 302 11.95 8.64 -16.61
CA ALA A 302 12.43 9.00 -15.29
C ALA A 302 13.19 7.87 -14.60
N LEU A 303 12.68 6.63 -14.66
CA LEU A 303 13.36 5.45 -14.09
C LEU A 303 14.68 5.15 -14.82
N VAL A 304 14.70 5.28 -16.15
CA VAL A 304 15.94 5.15 -16.94
C VAL A 304 16.92 6.27 -16.59
N GLY A 305 16.43 7.51 -16.43
CA GLY A 305 17.24 8.64 -15.97
C GLY A 305 17.81 8.47 -14.55
N ASP A 306 17.21 7.61 -13.73
CA ASP A 306 17.71 7.20 -12.41
C ASP A 306 18.70 6.02 -12.48
N GLY A 307 19.07 5.56 -13.68
CA GLY A 307 20.03 4.48 -13.89
C GLY A 307 19.43 3.08 -13.80
N ILE A 308 18.10 2.95 -13.81
CA ILE A 308 17.45 1.64 -13.93
C ILE A 308 17.53 1.18 -15.40
N PRO A 309 18.01 -0.04 -15.69
CA PRO A 309 18.01 -0.56 -17.06
C PRO A 309 16.61 -0.57 -17.66
N GLU A 310 16.46 -0.04 -18.87
CA GLU A 310 15.17 0.04 -19.58
C GLU A 310 14.49 -1.34 -19.66
N ALA A 311 15.25 -2.40 -19.96
CA ALA A 311 14.75 -3.76 -20.01
C ALA A 311 14.15 -4.25 -18.67
N ASP A 312 14.64 -3.76 -17.53
CA ASP A 312 14.07 -4.09 -16.22
C ASP A 312 12.74 -3.34 -16.00
N VAL A 313 12.62 -2.11 -16.49
CA VAL A 313 11.37 -1.33 -16.49
C VAL A 313 10.33 -2.01 -17.37
N GLU A 314 10.68 -2.35 -18.61
CA GLU A 314 9.77 -3.01 -19.56
C GLU A 314 9.30 -4.38 -19.07
N ARG A 315 10.20 -5.22 -18.56
CA ARG A 315 9.86 -6.53 -18.01
C ARG A 315 8.89 -6.41 -16.84
N THR A 316 9.19 -5.51 -15.90
CA THR A 316 8.33 -5.27 -14.74
C THR A 316 6.97 -4.73 -15.18
N TYR A 317 6.95 -3.82 -16.15
CA TYR A 317 5.70 -3.27 -16.66
C TYR A 317 4.85 -4.33 -17.36
N ALA A 318 5.44 -5.18 -18.20
CA ALA A 318 4.72 -6.24 -18.91
C ALA A 318 4.06 -7.23 -17.94
N GLU A 319 4.79 -7.67 -16.91
CA GLU A 319 4.24 -8.53 -15.86
C GLU A 319 3.11 -7.82 -15.11
N TRP A 320 3.34 -6.58 -14.69
CA TRP A 320 2.35 -5.79 -13.95
C TRP A 320 1.09 -5.50 -14.77
N ALA A 321 1.22 -5.17 -16.05
CA ALA A 321 0.10 -4.89 -16.95
C ALA A 321 -0.79 -6.13 -17.12
N SER A 322 -0.19 -7.32 -17.20
CA SER A 322 -0.92 -8.60 -17.22
C SER A 322 -1.69 -8.82 -15.92
N ARG A 323 -1.02 -8.66 -14.77
CA ARG A 323 -1.61 -8.84 -13.43
C ARG A 323 -2.73 -7.84 -13.11
N SER A 324 -2.51 -6.56 -13.39
CA SER A 324 -3.54 -5.52 -13.19
C SER A 324 -4.77 -5.70 -14.10
N SER A 325 -4.63 -6.48 -15.18
CA SER A 325 -5.73 -6.82 -16.09
C SER A 325 -6.32 -8.22 -15.80
N HIS A 326 -6.04 -8.79 -14.63
CA HIS A 326 -6.47 -10.14 -14.27
C HIS A 326 -8.00 -10.32 -14.46
N PRO A 327 -8.44 -11.33 -15.22
CA PRO A 327 -9.82 -11.38 -15.70
C PRO A 327 -10.87 -11.57 -14.60
N CYS A 328 -10.48 -12.27 -13.53
CA CYS A 328 -11.39 -12.71 -12.46
C CYS A 328 -11.07 -12.10 -11.09
N PHE A 329 -10.08 -11.21 -11.00
CA PHE A 329 -9.63 -10.64 -9.74
C PHE A 329 -9.15 -9.21 -9.93
N GLY A 330 -9.59 -8.33 -9.02
CA GLY A 330 -9.17 -6.94 -8.98
C GLY A 330 -9.30 -6.38 -7.58
N LEU A 331 -8.59 -5.29 -7.34
CA LEU A 331 -8.70 -4.52 -6.11
C LEU A 331 -9.81 -3.49 -6.23
N ASP A 332 -10.47 -3.22 -5.11
CA ASP A 332 -11.44 -2.15 -4.99
C ASP A 332 -10.76 -0.79 -5.25
N ASN A 333 -11.25 -0.03 -6.24
CA ASN A 333 -10.65 1.23 -6.64
C ASN A 333 -10.70 2.26 -5.50
N LEU A 334 -11.79 2.32 -4.73
CA LEU A 334 -11.91 3.26 -3.60
C LEU A 334 -10.98 2.90 -2.44
N TRP A 335 -10.72 1.60 -2.23
CA TRP A 335 -9.68 1.18 -1.30
C TRP A 335 -8.27 1.62 -1.75
N VAL A 336 -8.00 1.56 -3.06
CA VAL A 336 -6.73 1.99 -3.65
C VAL A 336 -6.56 3.53 -3.64
N THR A 337 -7.64 4.31 -3.60
CA THR A 337 -7.58 5.79 -3.59
C THR A 337 -7.33 6.44 -2.23
N GLN A 338 -7.37 5.68 -1.12
CA GLN A 338 -7.13 6.21 0.23
C GLN A 338 -5.76 6.90 0.35
N ASP A 339 -5.65 7.88 1.24
CA ASP A 339 -4.43 8.70 1.47
C ASP A 339 -3.90 9.34 0.17
N ALA A 340 -4.80 9.99 -0.56
CA ALA A 340 -4.57 10.29 -1.98
C ALA A 340 -3.30 11.09 -2.27
N LEU A 341 -3.09 12.19 -1.54
CA LEU A 341 -1.92 13.05 -1.71
C LEU A 341 -0.63 12.39 -1.20
N LEU A 342 -0.71 11.61 -0.12
CA LEU A 342 0.43 10.83 0.38
C LEU A 342 0.90 9.80 -0.66
N ARG A 343 -0.05 9.07 -1.28
CA ARG A 343 0.26 8.09 -2.33
C ARG A 343 0.73 8.76 -3.62
N PHE A 344 0.14 9.89 -4.00
CA PHE A 344 0.61 10.68 -5.13
C PHE A 344 2.06 11.12 -4.93
N ASN A 345 2.39 11.65 -3.73
CA ASN A 345 3.74 12.05 -3.37
C ASN A 345 4.74 10.90 -3.58
N ALA A 346 4.49 9.76 -2.93
CA ALA A 346 5.41 8.65 -2.91
C ALA A 346 5.56 7.95 -4.28
N ARG A 347 4.50 7.89 -5.08
CA ARG A 347 4.44 7.03 -6.28
C ARG A 347 4.63 7.79 -7.59
N LEU A 348 4.10 9.01 -7.70
CA LEU A 348 4.03 9.77 -8.95
C LEU A 348 4.84 11.06 -8.88
N PHE A 349 4.70 11.84 -7.80
CA PHE A 349 5.46 13.07 -7.65
C PHE A 349 6.96 12.81 -7.44
N SER A 350 7.33 11.72 -6.77
CA SER A 350 8.73 11.29 -6.67
C SER A 350 9.41 11.11 -8.04
N THR A 351 8.64 10.68 -9.05
CA THR A 351 9.09 10.61 -10.45
C THR A 351 9.29 12.00 -11.06
N ILE A 352 8.36 12.93 -10.83
CA ILE A 352 8.50 14.33 -11.27
C ILE A 352 9.73 14.97 -10.61
N ALA A 353 9.85 14.86 -9.29
CA ALA A 353 10.94 15.42 -8.51
C ALA A 353 12.32 14.91 -8.98
N SER A 354 12.42 13.61 -9.25
CA SER A 354 13.60 12.98 -9.84
C SER A 354 13.93 13.58 -11.21
N SER A 355 12.98 13.68 -12.14
CA SER A 355 13.22 14.27 -13.46
C SER A 355 13.62 15.75 -13.39
N VAL A 356 12.95 16.53 -12.52
CA VAL A 356 13.28 17.94 -12.30
C VAL A 356 14.69 18.12 -11.73
N SER A 357 15.16 17.21 -10.89
CA SER A 357 16.52 17.24 -10.36
C SER A 357 17.62 17.09 -11.43
N ARG A 358 17.28 16.48 -12.56
CA ARG A 358 18.17 16.34 -13.74
C ARG A 358 17.96 17.48 -14.75
N ASP A 359 16.72 17.95 -14.88
CA ASP A 359 16.35 19.00 -15.82
C ASP A 359 15.29 19.94 -15.21
N ALA A 360 15.70 21.17 -14.88
CA ALA A 360 14.82 22.20 -14.33
C ALA A 360 13.65 22.58 -15.28
N HIS A 361 13.79 22.34 -16.58
CA HIS A 361 12.76 22.57 -17.59
C HIS A 361 11.84 21.36 -17.82
N HIS A 362 12.05 20.25 -17.10
CA HIS A 362 11.24 19.05 -17.24
C HIS A 362 9.75 19.39 -17.09
N ARG A 363 8.99 19.12 -18.14
CA ARG A 363 7.54 19.27 -18.16
C ARG A 363 6.91 17.87 -18.17
N PRO A 364 6.24 17.45 -17.08
CA PRO A 364 5.47 16.21 -17.07
C PRO A 364 4.41 16.20 -18.17
N SER A 365 4.04 15.02 -18.62
CA SER A 365 3.05 14.89 -19.69
C SER A 365 1.66 15.35 -19.24
N ILE A 366 0.78 15.58 -20.22
CA ILE A 366 -0.63 15.85 -19.97
C ILE A 366 -1.31 14.69 -19.22
N PHE A 367 -0.80 13.46 -19.32
CA PHE A 367 -1.33 12.31 -18.60
C PHE A 367 -0.96 12.35 -17.13
N MET A 368 0.26 12.79 -16.78
CA MET A 368 0.64 13.05 -15.39
C MET A 368 -0.21 14.19 -14.81
N ALA A 369 -0.45 15.26 -15.58
CA ALA A 369 -1.35 16.33 -15.17
C ALA A 369 -2.79 15.83 -14.97
N PHE A 370 -3.26 14.92 -15.83
CA PHE A 370 -4.59 14.30 -15.72
C PHE A 370 -4.75 13.43 -14.48
N VAL A 371 -3.68 12.74 -14.04
CA VAL A 371 -3.71 12.00 -12.76
C VAL A 371 -3.99 12.95 -11.61
N LEU A 372 -3.23 14.05 -11.50
CA LEU A 372 -3.43 15.01 -10.41
C LEU A 372 -4.80 15.71 -10.51
N ALA A 373 -5.25 16.06 -11.71
CA ALA A 373 -6.58 16.62 -11.92
C ALA A 373 -7.70 15.65 -11.48
N SER A 374 -7.53 14.35 -11.74
CA SER A 374 -8.46 13.30 -11.29
C SER A 374 -8.46 13.15 -9.77
N ILE A 375 -7.28 13.26 -9.12
CA ILE A 375 -7.17 13.30 -7.66
C ILE A 375 -7.88 14.54 -7.09
N CYS A 376 -7.67 15.71 -7.67
CA CYS A 376 -8.36 16.94 -7.28
C CYS A 376 -9.89 16.79 -7.43
N ARG A 377 -10.37 16.20 -8.53
CA ARG A 377 -11.80 15.91 -8.72
C ARG A 377 -12.33 14.92 -7.69
N PHE A 378 -11.53 13.91 -7.32
CA PHE A 378 -11.88 12.94 -6.29
C PHE A 378 -11.95 13.58 -4.89
N LEU A 379 -11.05 14.51 -4.57
CA LEU A 379 -11.02 15.22 -3.28
C LEU A 379 -11.98 16.41 -3.21
N THR A 380 -12.82 16.62 -4.22
CA THR A 380 -13.81 17.70 -4.24
C THR A 380 -15.08 17.28 -3.48
N PRO A 381 -15.51 18.01 -2.45
CA PRO A 381 -16.72 17.67 -1.69
C PRO A 381 -18.00 17.99 -2.50
N PHE A 382 -18.98 17.09 -2.42
CA PHE A 382 -20.31 17.23 -3.03
C PHE A 382 -21.24 18.16 -2.25
N MET A 383 -21.12 18.16 -0.91
CA MET A 383 -21.91 19.01 0.00
C MET A 383 -21.01 20.04 0.69
N PRO A 384 -21.55 21.17 1.18
CA PRO A 384 -20.79 22.08 2.03
C PRO A 384 -20.16 21.31 3.19
N THR A 385 -18.89 21.58 3.49
CA THR A 385 -18.09 20.93 4.54
C THR A 385 -18.71 21.02 5.95
N GLU A 386 -19.78 21.81 6.14
CA GLU A 386 -20.54 21.95 7.38
C GLU A 386 -21.40 20.72 7.74
N CYS A 387 -21.68 19.81 6.80
CA CYS A 387 -22.42 18.56 7.05
C CYS A 387 -21.52 17.32 7.22
N ALA A 388 -20.20 17.49 7.11
CA ALA A 388 -19.23 16.42 7.31
C ALA A 388 -19.00 16.17 8.82
N SER A 389 -18.73 14.92 9.21
CA SER A 389 -18.04 14.71 10.50
C SER A 389 -16.64 15.32 10.39
N ALA A 390 -16.00 15.65 11.52
CA ALA A 390 -14.77 16.46 11.53
C ALA A 390 -13.68 16.02 10.52
N ASP A 391 -13.61 14.72 10.18
CA ASP A 391 -12.56 14.16 9.31
C ASP A 391 -13.06 13.34 8.10
N THR A 392 -14.37 13.20 7.87
CA THR A 392 -14.92 12.40 6.75
C THR A 392 -15.83 13.24 5.86
N LEU A 393 -15.43 13.38 4.60
CA LEU A 393 -16.10 14.17 3.56
C LEU A 393 -16.83 13.25 2.58
N VAL A 394 -17.78 13.80 1.83
CA VAL A 394 -18.52 13.05 0.79
C VAL A 394 -18.24 13.65 -0.58
N GLY A 395 -17.78 12.83 -1.51
CA GLY A 395 -17.59 13.15 -2.92
C GLY A 395 -18.69 12.55 -3.79
N GLU A 396 -18.77 13.04 -5.03
CA GLU A 396 -19.72 12.56 -6.04
C GLU A 396 -18.95 11.97 -7.23
N MET A 397 -19.35 10.78 -7.66
CA MET A 397 -18.90 10.10 -8.88
C MET A 397 -19.61 10.68 -10.12
N ASP A 398 -19.12 10.34 -11.30
CA ASP A 398 -19.71 10.79 -12.55
C ASP A 398 -21.17 10.31 -12.71
N HIS A 399 -21.94 11.05 -13.50
CA HIS A 399 -23.29 10.65 -13.86
C HIS A 399 -23.28 9.46 -14.84
N VAL A 400 -24.20 8.51 -14.63
CA VAL A 400 -24.43 7.35 -15.48
C VAL A 400 -25.89 7.30 -15.95
N LYS A 401 -26.14 6.70 -17.11
CA LYS A 401 -27.49 6.63 -17.70
C LYS A 401 -28.42 5.70 -16.93
N ASP A 402 -27.90 4.58 -16.43
CA ASP A 402 -28.65 3.57 -15.68
C ASP A 402 -28.01 3.36 -14.31
N ALA A 403 -28.37 4.19 -13.34
CA ALA A 403 -27.83 4.11 -11.99
C ALA A 403 -28.40 2.92 -11.20
N ALA A 404 -29.60 2.45 -11.56
CA ALA A 404 -30.31 1.41 -10.83
C ALA A 404 -29.68 0.01 -11.00
N SER A 405 -28.86 -0.19 -12.04
CA SER A 405 -28.15 -1.43 -12.28
C SER A 405 -26.90 -1.64 -11.41
N TYR A 406 -26.46 -0.60 -10.68
CA TYR A 406 -25.24 -0.65 -9.88
C TYR A 406 -25.47 -1.24 -8.48
N GLN A 407 -24.43 -1.87 -7.93
CA GLN A 407 -24.44 -2.36 -6.55
C GLN A 407 -24.73 -1.21 -5.56
N GLY A 408 -25.45 -1.53 -4.49
CA GLY A 408 -25.73 -0.60 -3.40
C GLY A 408 -24.52 -0.32 -2.52
N GLU A 409 -24.78 0.20 -1.34
CA GLU A 409 -23.78 0.66 -0.39
C GLU A 409 -22.80 -0.43 0.08
N TRP A 410 -21.51 -0.12 0.19
CA TRP A 410 -20.51 -1.00 0.82
C TRP A 410 -19.43 -0.21 1.58
N GLU A 411 -18.79 -0.85 2.57
CA GLU A 411 -17.58 -0.34 3.20
C GLU A 411 -16.35 -0.82 2.42
N TYR A 412 -15.51 0.12 1.97
CA TYR A 412 -14.33 -0.19 1.17
C TYR A 412 -13.02 -0.08 1.96
N GLY A 413 -13.06 0.45 3.18
CA GLY A 413 -11.97 0.32 4.16
C GLY A 413 -11.82 1.53 5.08
N GLY A 414 -11.35 1.29 6.31
CA GLY A 414 -11.16 2.35 7.31
C GLY A 414 -12.46 2.97 7.81
N GLY A 415 -13.58 2.23 7.71
CA GLY A 415 -14.92 2.73 8.01
C GLY A 415 -15.56 3.58 6.90
N LEU A 416 -14.86 3.81 5.78
CA LEU A 416 -15.36 4.62 4.67
C LEU A 416 -16.32 3.82 3.78
N ARG A 417 -17.43 4.47 3.43
CA ARG A 417 -18.53 3.87 2.66
C ARG A 417 -18.66 4.50 1.28
N ALA A 418 -19.24 3.75 0.35
CA ALA A 418 -19.62 4.24 -0.96
C ALA A 418 -20.89 3.57 -1.45
N ASP A 419 -21.57 4.21 -2.40
CA ASP A 419 -22.79 3.74 -3.03
C ASP A 419 -22.73 4.07 -4.53
N LEU A 420 -22.60 3.04 -5.37
CA LEU A 420 -22.50 3.21 -6.82
C LEU A 420 -23.83 3.61 -7.46
N CYS A 421 -24.96 3.25 -6.85
CA CYS A 421 -26.29 3.65 -7.33
C CYS A 421 -26.47 5.17 -7.12
N ARG A 422 -26.19 5.65 -5.90
CA ARG A 422 -26.22 7.08 -5.58
C ARG A 422 -25.07 7.86 -6.23
N GLY A 423 -23.96 7.18 -6.54
CA GLY A 423 -22.75 7.82 -7.06
C GLY A 423 -22.03 8.64 -6.01
N THR A 424 -22.03 8.19 -4.76
CA THR A 424 -21.41 8.90 -3.65
C THR A 424 -20.36 8.03 -2.98
N TYR A 425 -19.31 8.65 -2.46
CA TYR A 425 -18.29 7.97 -1.65
C TYR A 425 -17.83 8.90 -0.53
N GLU A 426 -17.49 8.32 0.61
CA GLU A 426 -16.80 9.03 1.67
C GLU A 426 -15.30 9.09 1.36
N PHE A 427 -14.59 10.12 1.81
CA PHE A 427 -13.13 10.19 1.71
C PHE A 427 -12.55 11.05 2.83
N LYS A 428 -11.23 10.93 3.03
CA LYS A 428 -10.45 11.81 3.90
C LYS A 428 -9.45 12.59 3.05
N ASP A 429 -9.27 13.87 3.32
CA ASP A 429 -8.32 14.70 2.56
C ASP A 429 -6.89 14.68 3.13
N GLY A 430 -6.74 14.26 4.39
CA GLY A 430 -5.44 14.14 5.07
C GLY A 430 -4.75 15.48 5.33
N ALA A 431 -5.47 16.59 5.23
CA ALA A 431 -4.91 17.95 5.22
C ALA A 431 -5.76 18.94 6.03
N ASP A 432 -6.39 18.47 7.11
CA ASP A 432 -7.29 19.28 7.96
C ASP A 432 -8.42 19.94 7.17
N THR A 433 -8.97 19.25 6.15
CA THR A 433 -10.01 19.74 5.23
C THR A 433 -9.62 20.90 4.30
N ARG A 434 -8.37 21.42 4.39
CA ARG A 434 -7.96 22.62 3.64
C ARG A 434 -7.97 22.40 2.13
N VAL A 435 -7.54 21.22 1.69
CA VAL A 435 -7.46 20.87 0.28
C VAL A 435 -8.87 20.70 -0.27
N ALA A 436 -9.72 19.93 0.44
CA ALA A 436 -11.09 19.72 0.03
C ALA A 436 -11.89 21.03 -0.04
N ARG A 437 -11.68 21.96 0.90
CA ARG A 437 -12.32 23.29 0.88
C ARG A 437 -11.91 24.10 -0.34
N ALA A 438 -10.61 24.22 -0.60
CA ALA A 438 -10.11 24.96 -1.77
C ALA A 438 -10.64 24.37 -3.09
N LEU A 439 -10.70 23.04 -3.19
CA LEU A 439 -11.26 22.33 -4.34
C LEU A 439 -12.78 22.52 -4.47
N GLY A 440 -13.52 22.55 -3.37
CA GLY A 440 -14.96 22.87 -3.36
C GLY A 440 -15.25 24.28 -3.85
N ASP A 441 -14.47 25.27 -3.40
CA ASP A 441 -14.59 26.66 -3.85
C ASP A 441 -14.24 26.81 -5.34
N ALA A 442 -13.19 26.11 -5.78
CA ALA A 442 -12.80 26.05 -7.19
C ALA A 442 -13.91 25.39 -8.03
N TYR A 443 -14.45 24.26 -7.58
CA TYR A 443 -15.58 23.57 -8.22
C TYR A 443 -16.79 24.49 -8.38
N ALA A 444 -17.15 25.25 -7.33
CA ALA A 444 -18.27 26.19 -7.38
C ALA A 444 -18.05 27.30 -8.44
N ALA A 445 -16.81 27.76 -8.61
CA ALA A 445 -16.45 28.82 -9.55
C ALA A 445 -16.45 28.40 -11.03
N VAL A 446 -16.28 27.11 -11.36
CA VAL A 446 -16.29 26.62 -12.74
C VAL A 446 -17.71 26.61 -13.30
N SER A 447 -17.94 27.24 -14.45
CA SER A 447 -19.21 27.14 -15.16
C SER A 447 -19.30 25.84 -15.97
N ALA A 448 -20.50 25.30 -16.14
CA ALA A 448 -20.76 24.20 -17.08
C ALA A 448 -20.35 24.57 -18.52
N ASP A 449 -20.44 25.87 -18.85
CA ASP A 449 -20.12 26.44 -20.16
C ASP A 449 -18.74 27.14 -20.18
N SER A 450 -17.91 26.96 -19.14
CA SER A 450 -16.62 27.66 -19.05
C SER A 450 -15.72 27.36 -20.26
N PRO A 451 -15.12 28.39 -20.90
CA PRO A 451 -14.15 28.18 -21.97
C PRO A 451 -12.94 27.41 -21.44
N GLN A 452 -12.47 26.44 -22.22
CA GLN A 452 -11.48 25.44 -21.79
C GLN A 452 -10.02 25.88 -21.99
N ASP A 453 -9.77 27.14 -22.34
CA ASP A 453 -8.44 27.52 -22.85
C ASP A 453 -7.56 28.21 -21.79
N VAL A 454 -8.15 28.71 -20.70
CA VAL A 454 -7.40 29.38 -19.61
C VAL A 454 -7.90 28.93 -18.24
N PRO A 455 -7.01 28.53 -17.32
CA PRO A 455 -7.40 28.18 -15.97
C PRO A 455 -7.81 29.43 -15.16
N LEU A 456 -8.95 29.35 -14.49
CA LEU A 456 -9.42 30.29 -13.48
C LEU A 456 -8.41 30.37 -12.34
N ARG A 457 -8.10 31.58 -11.89
CA ARG A 457 -7.17 31.81 -10.76
C ARG A 457 -7.53 31.01 -9.50
N ARG A 458 -8.82 30.84 -9.22
CA ARG A 458 -9.30 30.03 -8.09
C ARG A 458 -8.95 28.55 -8.23
N VAL A 459 -8.98 28.02 -9.46
CA VAL A 459 -8.63 26.62 -9.72
C VAL A 459 -7.12 26.42 -9.59
N VAL A 460 -6.32 27.35 -10.13
CA VAL A 460 -4.86 27.36 -9.96
C VAL A 460 -4.50 27.31 -8.47
N ALA A 461 -5.07 28.21 -7.66
CA ALA A 461 -4.81 28.25 -6.22
C ALA A 461 -5.21 26.95 -5.49
N ALA A 462 -6.29 26.29 -5.91
CA ALA A 462 -6.71 25.02 -5.32
C ALA A 462 -5.76 23.87 -5.67
N VAL A 463 -5.22 23.84 -6.89
CA VAL A 463 -4.19 22.89 -7.31
C VAL A 463 -2.88 23.12 -6.55
N GLU A 464 -2.46 24.38 -6.39
CA GLU A 464 -1.29 24.73 -5.56
C GLU A 464 -1.48 24.27 -4.11
N THR A 465 -2.66 24.50 -3.54
CA THR A 465 -3.01 24.01 -2.18
C THR A 465 -2.87 22.49 -2.07
N ALA A 466 -3.27 21.73 -3.10
CA ALA A 466 -3.11 20.28 -3.13
C ALA A 466 -1.63 19.84 -3.25
N LEU A 467 -0.84 20.56 -4.05
CA LEU A 467 0.59 20.31 -4.19
C LEU A 467 1.37 20.71 -2.93
N ASP A 468 1.01 21.77 -2.24
CA ASP A 468 1.66 22.13 -0.97
C ASP A 468 1.41 21.07 0.10
N ALA A 469 0.24 20.42 0.07
CA ALA A 469 -0.12 19.36 1.00
C ALA A 469 0.69 18.05 0.80
N ILE A 470 1.37 17.85 -0.34
CA ILE A 470 2.26 16.68 -0.50
C ILE A 470 3.63 16.85 0.18
N GLY A 471 3.95 18.06 0.68
CA GLY A 471 5.14 18.37 1.48
C GLY A 471 6.45 18.44 0.70
N SER A 472 6.69 17.51 -0.24
CA SER A 472 7.90 17.48 -1.08
C SER A 472 7.90 18.53 -2.19
N PHE A 473 6.73 19.06 -2.56
CA PHE A 473 6.59 20.04 -3.64
C PHE A 473 7.40 21.31 -3.40
N ALA A 474 7.33 21.87 -2.18
CA ALA A 474 8.04 23.10 -1.84
C ALA A 474 9.56 23.01 -2.12
N ALA A 475 10.18 21.87 -1.80
CA ALA A 475 11.61 21.63 -2.01
C ALA A 475 12.01 21.49 -3.49
N VAL A 476 11.06 21.16 -4.36
CA VAL A 476 11.26 21.01 -5.81
C VAL A 476 10.85 22.30 -6.54
N ARG A 477 9.86 23.03 -6.03
CA ARG A 477 9.27 24.20 -6.68
C ARG A 477 10.30 25.29 -7.01
N GLU A 478 11.22 25.59 -6.09
CA GLU A 478 12.23 26.65 -6.28
C GLU A 478 13.13 26.43 -7.50
N ARG A 479 13.39 25.16 -7.86
CA ARG A 479 14.26 24.81 -8.99
C ARG A 479 13.49 24.39 -10.26
N TRP A 480 12.17 24.32 -10.19
CA TRP A 480 11.34 23.77 -11.26
C TRP A 480 10.77 24.89 -12.14
N LEU A 481 11.46 25.21 -13.23
CA LEU A 481 11.11 26.31 -14.13
C LEU A 481 9.80 26.07 -14.89
N ALA A 482 9.39 24.81 -15.07
CA ALA A 482 8.13 24.45 -15.72
C ALA A 482 6.96 24.23 -14.73
N ALA A 483 7.15 24.51 -13.43
CA ALA A 483 6.14 24.22 -12.42
C ALA A 483 4.81 24.97 -12.67
N ASP A 484 4.87 26.24 -13.07
CA ASP A 484 3.66 27.02 -13.39
C ASP A 484 2.90 26.47 -14.59
N ALA A 485 3.63 26.02 -15.61
CA ALA A 485 3.02 25.38 -16.77
C ALA A 485 2.32 24.07 -16.36
N PHE A 486 2.96 23.25 -15.52
CA PHE A 486 2.36 22.03 -15.01
C PHE A 486 1.11 22.29 -14.15
N VAL A 487 1.17 23.27 -13.23
CA VAL A 487 0.00 23.68 -12.43
C VAL A 487 -1.14 24.17 -13.32
N ALA A 488 -0.83 24.95 -14.36
CA ALA A 488 -1.81 25.42 -15.33
C ALA A 488 -2.45 24.24 -16.11
N ASP A 489 -1.65 23.27 -16.55
CA ASP A 489 -2.14 22.06 -17.24
C ASP A 489 -3.10 21.26 -16.34
N VAL A 490 -2.73 21.05 -15.07
CA VAL A 490 -3.58 20.37 -14.08
C VAL A 490 -4.88 21.15 -13.83
N ALA A 491 -4.79 22.46 -13.64
CA ALA A 491 -5.94 23.32 -13.40
C ALA A 491 -6.92 23.29 -14.59
N LEU A 492 -6.39 23.30 -15.82
CA LEU A 492 -7.20 23.20 -17.03
C LEU A 492 -7.94 21.87 -17.12
N LEU A 493 -7.26 20.76 -16.84
CA LEU A 493 -7.86 19.43 -16.84
C LEU A 493 -8.90 19.27 -15.73
N PHE A 494 -8.65 19.82 -14.54
CA PHE A 494 -9.65 19.84 -13.46
C PHE A 494 -10.90 20.62 -13.89
N GLN A 495 -10.75 21.77 -14.53
CA GLN A 495 -11.89 22.51 -15.08
C GLN A 495 -12.67 21.71 -16.11
N ARG A 496 -11.99 21.00 -17.01
CA ARG A 496 -12.64 20.14 -18.01
C ARG A 496 -13.45 19.04 -17.34
N LEU A 497 -12.88 18.37 -16.33
CA LEU A 497 -13.57 17.36 -15.53
C LEU A 497 -14.81 17.93 -14.83
N VAL A 498 -14.68 19.10 -14.18
CA VAL A 498 -15.79 19.76 -13.48
C VAL A 498 -16.89 20.22 -14.45
N ALA A 499 -16.53 20.85 -15.56
CA ALA A 499 -17.49 21.31 -16.55
C ALA A 499 -18.23 20.13 -17.22
N ALA A 500 -17.54 19.04 -17.52
CA ALA A 500 -18.15 17.81 -18.02
C ALA A 500 -19.11 17.19 -16.98
N HIS A 501 -18.71 17.13 -15.71
CA HIS A 501 -19.55 16.64 -14.62
C HIS A 501 -20.81 17.49 -14.42
N LYS A 502 -20.68 18.83 -14.37
CA LYS A 502 -21.82 19.76 -14.22
C LYS A 502 -22.80 19.70 -15.40
N ARG A 503 -22.31 19.43 -16.62
CA ARG A 503 -23.16 19.16 -17.80
C ARG A 503 -23.84 17.80 -17.77
N ARG A 504 -23.57 16.97 -16.75
CA ARG A 504 -24.02 15.58 -16.66
C ARG A 504 -23.61 14.74 -17.86
N ALA A 505 -22.41 15.01 -18.41
CA ALA A 505 -21.83 14.14 -19.41
C ALA A 505 -21.72 12.72 -18.83
N PRO A 506 -22.25 11.68 -19.52
CA PRO A 506 -22.12 10.32 -19.05
C PRO A 506 -20.64 9.97 -18.88
N MET A 507 -20.25 9.51 -17.69
CA MET A 507 -18.87 9.12 -17.40
C MET A 507 -17.87 10.24 -17.74
N ALA A 508 -18.15 11.45 -17.26
CA ALA A 508 -17.40 12.68 -17.57
C ALA A 508 -15.88 12.49 -17.55
N THR A 509 -15.34 11.78 -16.57
CA THR A 509 -13.91 11.49 -16.44
C THR A 509 -13.39 10.66 -17.61
N LEU A 510 -14.11 9.61 -18.02
CA LEU A 510 -13.74 8.81 -19.19
C LEU A 510 -13.91 9.58 -20.50
N SER A 511 -14.91 10.46 -20.60
CA SER A 511 -15.09 11.31 -21.77
C SER A 511 -13.91 12.26 -21.96
N VAL A 512 -13.47 12.95 -20.89
CA VAL A 512 -12.30 13.83 -20.94
C VAL A 512 -11.03 13.02 -21.25
N LEU A 513 -10.90 11.82 -20.69
CA LEU A 513 -9.76 10.94 -20.98
C LEU A 513 -9.74 10.49 -22.44
N ALA A 514 -10.89 10.14 -23.02
CA ALA A 514 -10.99 9.75 -24.43
C ALA A 514 -10.47 10.87 -25.35
N ASP A 515 -10.88 12.11 -25.12
CA ASP A 515 -10.38 13.27 -25.87
C ASP A 515 -8.84 13.36 -25.81
N LEU A 516 -8.24 13.15 -24.62
CA LEU A 516 -6.79 13.24 -24.43
C LEU A 516 -6.02 12.12 -25.16
N VAL A 517 -6.60 10.92 -25.22
CA VAL A 517 -5.97 9.75 -25.85
C VAL A 517 -6.12 9.80 -27.38
N GLU A 518 -7.25 10.30 -27.87
CA GLU A 518 -7.57 10.40 -29.30
C GLU A 518 -6.91 11.60 -29.98
N THR A 519 -6.58 12.65 -29.25
CA THR A 519 -5.86 13.80 -29.80
C THR A 519 -4.46 13.35 -30.29
N PRO A 520 -4.15 13.46 -31.60
CA PRO A 520 -2.82 13.15 -32.10
C PRO A 520 -1.81 14.04 -31.37
N SER A 521 -0.71 13.44 -30.93
CA SER A 521 0.43 14.20 -30.40
C SER A 521 0.98 15.05 -31.55
N GLY A 522 0.52 16.30 -31.63
CA GLY A 522 1.02 17.30 -32.56
C GLY A 522 2.43 17.75 -32.21
#